data_AF-A0AAX1UCD9-F1
#
_entry.id   AF-A0AAX1UCD9-F1
#
_cell.length_a   1.000
_cell.length_b   1.000
_cell.length_c   1.000
_cell.angle_alpha   90.00
_cell.angle_beta   90.00
_cell.angle_gamma   90.00
#
_symmetry.space_group_name_H-M   'P 1'
#
loop_
_entity.id
_entity.type
_entity.pdbx_description
1 polymer ?
#
loop_
_entity_poly.entity_id
_entity_poly.type
_entity_poly.pdbx_seq_one_letter_code
_entity_poly.pdbx_strand_id
1 'polypeptide(L)'
;MEFIKRNLFFVILCVVFLSIALGLGGYKVYTILANQEVFQIEHKDPDTGEEPAEKEVTEFTYFSGEYERNSGEIFFNWTLNKADSTVDSIFLYYVDPMDNKESELLDVSDYSSYRINASIYQILPGSNTFKIKAVLSNGKTLEKTTTVKLPLVLDVTQTIKDVKPGEAKLTLSYKYGKNNEVKEPRILIYSDITMNYKVTKTDTRVNDKYVIVTQEYTFTWDQSQTITPFTIRWYFADIELNKDFTADFSKSE
;
A
#
# COMPACT_ATOMS: atom_id res chain seq x y z
N MET A 1 34.43 -33.41 -16.23
CA MET A 1 34.85 -33.58 -14.81
C MET A 1 35.57 -32.35 -14.23
N GLU A 2 36.32 -31.56 -15.01
CA GLU A 2 37.00 -30.35 -14.50
C GLU A 2 36.03 -29.24 -14.04
N PHE A 3 34.90 -29.05 -14.73
CA PHE A 3 33.90 -28.04 -14.35
C PHE A 3 33.27 -28.30 -12.97
N ILE A 4 32.95 -29.56 -12.67
CA ILE A 4 32.38 -29.97 -11.37
C ILE A 4 33.40 -29.78 -10.24
N LYS A 5 34.67 -30.08 -10.49
CA LYS A 5 35.73 -29.88 -9.49
C LYS A 5 36.01 -28.39 -9.22
N ARG A 6 35.92 -27.53 -10.24
CA ARG A 6 36.17 -26.08 -10.11
C ARG A 6 35.01 -25.31 -9.49
N ASN A 7 33.77 -25.78 -9.69
CA ASN A 7 32.55 -25.13 -9.21
C ASN A 7 31.78 -26.00 -8.20
N LEU A 8 32.50 -26.82 -7.42
CA LEU A 8 31.93 -27.83 -6.54
C LEU A 8 30.88 -27.25 -5.57
N PHE A 9 31.14 -26.05 -5.04
CA PHE A 9 30.20 -25.34 -4.16
C PHE A 9 28.88 -25.02 -4.85
N PHE A 10 28.92 -24.51 -6.09
CA PHE A 10 27.72 -24.16 -6.85
C PHE A 10 26.90 -25.40 -7.24
N VAL A 11 27.59 -26.49 -7.58
CA VAL A 11 26.94 -27.78 -7.89
C VAL A 11 26.24 -28.34 -6.64
N ILE A 12 26.90 -28.31 -5.48
CA ILE A 12 26.29 -28.74 -4.20
C ILE A 12 25.08 -27.86 -3.88
N LEU A 13 25.20 -26.54 -4.03
CA LEU A 13 24.11 -25.59 -3.78
C LEU A 13 22.89 -25.86 -4.68
N CYS A 14 23.10 -26.09 -5.99
CA CYS A 14 22.03 -26.44 -6.91
C CYS A 14 21.36 -27.77 -6.53
N VAL A 15 22.13 -28.78 -6.12
CA VAL A 15 21.57 -30.06 -5.66
C VAL A 15 20.72 -29.88 -4.40
N VAL A 16 21.16 -29.06 -3.45
CA VAL A 16 20.38 -28.75 -2.24
C VAL A 16 19.07 -28.05 -2.60
N PHE A 17 19.10 -27.03 -3.47
CA PHE A 17 17.87 -26.35 -3.90
C PHE A 17 16.92 -27.28 -4.67
N LEU A 18 17.44 -28.16 -5.52
CA LEU A 18 16.63 -29.17 -6.21
C LEU A 18 15.98 -30.14 -5.22
N SER A 19 16.73 -30.55 -4.19
CA SER A 19 16.24 -31.46 -3.14
C SER A 19 15.10 -30.83 -2.34
N ILE A 20 15.23 -29.54 -1.99
CA ILE A 20 14.18 -28.78 -1.28
C ILE A 20 12.94 -28.61 -2.17
N ALA A 21 13.13 -28.28 -3.45
CA ALA A 21 12.02 -28.15 -4.40
C ALA A 21 11.27 -29.47 -4.60
N LEU A 22 11.98 -30.59 -4.73
CA LEU A 22 11.38 -31.93 -4.80
C LEU A 22 10.69 -32.32 -3.49
N GLY A 23 11.27 -31.98 -2.34
CA GLY A 23 10.66 -32.21 -1.03
C GLY A 23 9.35 -31.44 -0.83
N LEU A 24 9.32 -30.15 -1.19
CA LEU A 24 8.12 -29.31 -1.13
C LEU A 24 7.06 -29.74 -2.14
N GLY A 25 7.46 -30.09 -3.37
CA GLY A 25 6.56 -30.63 -4.39
C GLY A 25 5.95 -31.97 -3.98
N GLY A 26 6.77 -32.89 -3.48
CA GLY A 26 6.35 -34.19 -2.97
C GLY A 26 5.45 -34.06 -1.74
N TYR A 27 5.75 -33.15 -0.81
CA TYR A 27 4.89 -32.86 0.33
C TYR A 27 3.52 -32.34 -0.14
N LYS A 28 3.49 -31.42 -1.11
CA LYS A 28 2.22 -30.88 -1.64
C LYS A 28 1.37 -31.97 -2.31
N VAL A 29 1.99 -32.83 -3.12
CA VAL A 29 1.31 -33.98 -3.75
C VAL A 29 0.84 -34.99 -2.71
N TYR A 30 1.67 -35.30 -1.71
CA TYR A 30 1.30 -36.18 -0.59
C TYR A 30 0.13 -35.61 0.19
N THR A 31 0.11 -34.31 0.51
CA THR A 31 -1.03 -33.70 1.20
C THR A 31 -2.30 -33.70 0.37
N ILE A 32 -2.20 -33.61 -0.97
CA ILE A 32 -3.36 -33.73 -1.87
C ILE A 32 -3.87 -35.17 -1.91
N LEU A 33 -2.97 -36.16 -1.96
CA LEU A 33 -3.32 -37.58 -1.98
C LEU A 33 -3.77 -38.11 -0.60
N ALA A 34 -3.22 -37.58 0.49
CA ALA A 34 -3.58 -37.94 1.86
C ALA A 34 -4.86 -37.22 2.34
N ASN A 35 -5.21 -36.09 1.73
CA ASN A 35 -6.51 -35.43 1.89
C ASN A 35 -7.54 -35.84 0.81
N GLN A 36 -7.18 -36.75 -0.10
CA GLN A 36 -8.18 -37.52 -0.82
C GLN A 36 -8.77 -38.49 0.20
N GLU A 37 -9.95 -38.14 0.73
CA GLU A 37 -10.71 -39.06 1.55
C GLU A 37 -10.78 -40.42 0.84
N VAL A 38 -10.22 -41.42 1.51
CA VAL A 38 -10.30 -42.82 1.13
C VAL A 38 -11.77 -43.11 0.89
N PHE A 39 -12.14 -43.45 -0.35
CA PHE A 39 -13.40 -44.09 -0.68
C PHE A 39 -13.52 -45.36 0.19
N GLN A 40 -14.13 -45.23 1.37
CA GLN A 40 -14.63 -46.38 2.09
C GLN A 40 -15.89 -46.82 1.36
N ILE A 41 -15.80 -47.97 0.69
CA ILE A 41 -16.98 -48.69 0.22
C ILE A 41 -17.65 -49.25 1.47
N GLU A 42 -18.51 -48.44 2.10
CA GLU A 42 -19.41 -48.92 3.14
C GLU A 42 -20.63 -49.56 2.45
N HIS A 43 -20.78 -50.86 2.62
CA HIS A 43 -22.00 -51.56 2.23
C HIS A 43 -23.16 -51.05 3.12
N LYS A 44 -24.08 -50.29 2.53
CA LYS A 44 -25.41 -50.05 3.10
C LYS A 44 -26.48 -50.08 2.02
N ASP A 45 -27.58 -50.73 2.37
CA ASP A 45 -28.82 -50.88 1.62
C ASP A 45 -29.35 -49.55 1.04
N PRO A 46 -30.19 -49.60 -0.01
CA PRO A 46 -30.49 -48.46 -0.86
C PRO A 46 -31.44 -47.48 -0.17
N ASP A 47 -31.33 -46.23 -0.63
CA ASP A 47 -32.23 -45.11 -0.33
C ASP A 47 -31.90 -44.28 0.92
N THR A 48 -30.94 -43.36 0.76
CA THR A 48 -31.11 -41.99 1.25
C THR A 48 -30.16 -41.08 0.44
N GLY A 49 -30.74 -40.04 -0.16
CA GLY A 49 -30.17 -39.29 -1.27
C GLY A 49 -28.75 -38.78 -1.05
N GLU A 50 -27.96 -38.89 -2.13
CA GLU A 50 -26.71 -38.16 -2.31
C GLU A 50 -26.94 -36.70 -1.94
N GLU A 51 -26.21 -36.21 -0.93
CA GLU A 51 -26.00 -34.79 -0.74
C GLU A 51 -25.34 -34.29 -2.05
N PRO A 52 -26.02 -33.42 -2.82
CA PRO A 52 -25.53 -33.08 -4.14
C PRO A 52 -24.16 -32.43 -3.99
N ALA A 53 -23.16 -32.97 -4.69
CA ALA A 53 -21.85 -32.36 -4.82
C ALA A 53 -22.03 -30.86 -5.06
N GLU A 54 -21.45 -30.04 -4.19
CA GLU A 54 -21.58 -28.59 -4.23
C GLU A 54 -21.15 -28.13 -5.63
N LYS A 55 -22.12 -27.67 -6.43
CA LYS A 55 -21.85 -27.29 -7.81
C LYS A 55 -20.85 -26.14 -7.79
N GLU A 56 -19.75 -26.25 -8.53
CA GLU A 56 -18.84 -25.12 -8.69
C GLU A 56 -19.63 -23.91 -9.22
N VAL A 57 -19.56 -22.81 -8.49
CA VAL A 57 -20.23 -21.56 -8.83
C VAL A 57 -19.21 -20.59 -9.40
N THR A 58 -19.60 -19.88 -10.45
CA THR A 58 -18.82 -18.78 -11.03
C THR A 58 -18.78 -17.61 -10.08
N GLU A 59 -17.61 -17.30 -9.52
CA GLU A 59 -17.43 -16.21 -8.56
C GLU A 59 -15.98 -15.71 -8.49
N PHE A 60 -15.80 -14.47 -8.05
CA PHE A 60 -14.48 -14.00 -7.65
C PHE A 60 -14.08 -14.65 -6.32
N THR A 61 -13.15 -15.60 -6.36
CA THR A 61 -12.62 -16.24 -5.15
C THR A 61 -11.66 -15.31 -4.43
N TYR A 62 -10.97 -14.42 -5.16
CA TYR A 62 -10.00 -13.48 -4.58
C TYR A 62 -10.01 -12.13 -5.29
N PHE A 63 -9.85 -11.06 -4.52
CA PHE A 63 -9.58 -9.71 -5.02
C PHE A 63 -8.86 -8.93 -3.92
N SER A 64 -7.68 -8.41 -4.21
CA SER A 64 -6.93 -7.57 -3.27
C SER A 64 -6.24 -6.41 -3.98
N GLY A 65 -5.83 -5.43 -3.18
CA GLY A 65 -5.09 -4.27 -3.65
C GLY A 65 -4.08 -3.82 -2.61
N GLU A 66 -2.88 -3.46 -3.03
CA GLU A 66 -1.82 -2.98 -2.16
C GLU A 66 -1.17 -1.72 -2.75
N TYR A 67 -0.99 -0.70 -1.91
CA TYR A 67 -0.35 0.55 -2.31
C TYR A 67 1.17 0.49 -2.09
N GLU A 68 1.92 0.72 -3.15
CA GLU A 68 3.37 0.78 -3.12
C GLU A 68 3.84 2.23 -3.00
N ARG A 69 4.32 2.61 -1.80
CA ARG A 69 4.68 3.99 -1.46
C ARG A 69 5.78 4.59 -2.36
N ASN A 70 6.72 3.77 -2.82
CA ASN A 70 7.87 4.25 -3.59
C ASN A 70 7.50 4.62 -5.03
N SER A 71 6.59 3.86 -5.65
CA SER A 71 6.13 4.08 -7.02
C SER A 71 4.86 4.94 -7.07
N GLY A 72 4.11 5.04 -5.97
CA GLY A 72 2.80 5.69 -5.93
C GLY A 72 1.72 4.89 -6.65
N GLU A 73 1.97 3.60 -6.86
CA GLU A 73 1.06 2.70 -7.58
C GLU A 73 0.22 1.86 -6.62
N ILE A 74 -0.94 1.43 -7.10
CA ILE A 74 -1.76 0.41 -6.44
C ILE A 74 -1.70 -0.83 -7.32
N PHE A 75 -1.20 -1.93 -6.75
CA PHE A 75 -1.19 -3.24 -7.38
C PHE A 75 -2.45 -4.01 -6.99
N PHE A 76 -3.25 -4.38 -7.97
CA PHE A 76 -4.42 -5.22 -7.81
C PHE A 76 -4.15 -6.62 -8.33
N ASN A 77 -4.73 -7.61 -7.67
CA ASN A 77 -4.76 -9.00 -8.12
C ASN A 77 -6.12 -9.63 -7.82
N TRP A 78 -6.54 -10.57 -8.65
CA TRP A 78 -7.82 -11.25 -8.49
C TRP A 78 -7.80 -12.66 -9.05
N THR A 79 -8.78 -13.44 -8.64
CA THR A 79 -9.04 -14.78 -9.14
C THR A 79 -10.53 -14.95 -9.33
N LEU A 80 -10.91 -15.42 -10.51
CA LEU A 80 -12.30 -15.68 -10.91
C LEU A 80 -12.42 -17.17 -11.20
N ASN A 81 -13.20 -17.89 -10.40
CA ASN A 81 -13.64 -19.23 -10.79
C ASN A 81 -14.69 -19.06 -11.90
N LYS A 82 -14.44 -19.67 -13.06
CA LYS A 82 -15.35 -19.56 -14.20
C LYS A 82 -16.41 -20.67 -14.24
N ALA A 83 -16.21 -21.78 -13.53
CA ALA A 83 -17.05 -22.99 -13.64
C ALA A 83 -17.48 -23.22 -15.11
N ASP A 84 -18.78 -23.35 -15.38
CA ASP A 84 -19.35 -23.49 -16.74
C ASP A 84 -19.80 -22.15 -17.37
N SER A 85 -19.49 -21.01 -16.76
CA SER A 85 -19.92 -19.69 -17.28
C SER A 85 -18.87 -19.05 -18.18
N THR A 86 -19.36 -18.49 -19.29
CA THR A 86 -18.57 -17.59 -20.14
C THR A 86 -18.59 -16.17 -19.56
N VAL A 87 -17.42 -15.54 -19.51
CA VAL A 87 -17.20 -14.17 -19.04
C VAL A 87 -16.93 -13.29 -20.25
N ASP A 88 -17.75 -12.26 -20.45
CA ASP A 88 -17.63 -11.35 -21.58
C ASP A 88 -16.62 -10.23 -21.30
N SER A 89 -16.62 -9.71 -20.07
CA SER A 89 -15.74 -8.61 -19.67
C SER A 89 -15.53 -8.54 -18.17
N ILE A 90 -14.42 -7.91 -17.76
CA ILE A 90 -14.08 -7.61 -16.37
C ILE A 90 -13.58 -6.18 -16.27
N PHE A 91 -14.14 -5.40 -15.34
CA PHE A 91 -13.79 -4.00 -15.13
C PHE A 91 -13.40 -3.71 -13.67
N LEU A 92 -12.44 -2.82 -13.50
CA LEU A 92 -12.03 -2.28 -12.20
C LEU A 92 -12.72 -0.93 -11.95
N TYR A 93 -13.25 -0.74 -10.74
CA TYR A 93 -13.95 0.47 -10.31
C TYR A 93 -13.34 1.04 -9.04
N TYR A 94 -13.42 2.36 -8.92
CA TYR A 94 -13.17 3.11 -7.69
C TYR A 94 -14.48 3.64 -7.12
N VAL A 95 -14.65 3.55 -5.80
CA VAL A 95 -15.75 4.19 -5.09
C VAL A 95 -15.19 5.42 -4.39
N ASP A 96 -15.57 6.61 -4.87
CA ASP A 96 -15.10 7.86 -4.30
C ASP A 96 -15.63 8.01 -2.85
N PRO A 97 -14.75 8.15 -1.84
CA PRO A 97 -15.17 8.20 -0.45
C PRO A 97 -15.87 9.51 -0.05
N MET A 98 -15.91 10.53 -0.92
CA MET A 98 -16.59 11.81 -0.63
C MET A 98 -18.08 11.78 -0.97
N ASP A 99 -18.46 11.14 -2.08
CA ASP A 99 -19.84 11.10 -2.58
C ASP A 99 -20.39 9.67 -2.78
N ASN A 100 -19.57 8.64 -2.49
CA ASN A 100 -19.86 7.22 -2.68
C ASN A 100 -20.19 6.86 -4.13
N LYS A 101 -19.75 7.69 -5.09
CA LYS A 101 -19.96 7.45 -6.52
C LYS A 101 -18.97 6.42 -7.02
N GLU A 102 -19.49 5.44 -7.73
CA GLU A 102 -18.68 4.45 -8.43
C GLU A 102 -18.25 4.99 -9.79
N SER A 103 -16.95 4.88 -10.09
CA SER A 103 -16.36 5.27 -11.37
C SER A 103 -15.55 4.11 -11.94
N GLU A 104 -15.78 3.78 -13.21
CA GLU A 104 -14.98 2.82 -13.94
C GLU A 104 -13.57 3.37 -14.14
N LEU A 105 -12.56 2.55 -13.85
CA LEU A 105 -11.17 2.91 -14.02
C LEU A 105 -10.58 2.32 -15.29
N LEU A 106 -10.79 1.02 -15.53
CA LEU A 106 -10.26 0.30 -16.69
C LEU A 106 -10.95 -1.05 -16.94
N ASP A 107 -10.90 -1.47 -18.20
CA ASP A 107 -11.12 -2.86 -18.63
C ASP A 107 -9.88 -3.71 -18.28
N VAL A 108 -10.12 -4.82 -17.57
CA VAL A 108 -9.10 -5.76 -17.12
C VAL A 108 -9.40 -7.21 -17.55
N SER A 109 -10.24 -7.40 -18.57
CA SER A 109 -10.74 -8.71 -19.02
C SER A 109 -9.63 -9.73 -19.30
N ASP A 110 -8.51 -9.26 -19.84
CA ASP A 110 -7.36 -10.10 -20.23
C ASP A 110 -6.31 -10.28 -19.12
N TYR A 111 -6.56 -9.77 -17.92
CA TYR A 111 -5.59 -9.76 -16.83
C TYR A 111 -6.12 -10.49 -15.59
N SER A 112 -5.19 -10.96 -14.77
CA SER A 112 -5.45 -11.44 -13.40
C SER A 112 -4.85 -10.52 -12.33
N SER A 113 -4.14 -9.48 -12.78
CA SER A 113 -3.52 -8.46 -11.94
C SER A 113 -3.19 -7.22 -12.75
N TYR A 114 -3.23 -6.05 -12.14
CA TYR A 114 -2.91 -4.79 -12.82
C TYR A 114 -2.38 -3.74 -11.86
N ARG A 115 -1.62 -2.75 -12.37
CA ARG A 115 -1.09 -1.62 -11.59
C ARG A 115 -1.67 -0.32 -12.11
N ILE A 116 -2.18 0.51 -11.19
CA ILE A 116 -2.59 1.88 -11.52
C ILE A 116 -1.77 2.88 -10.72
N ASN A 117 -1.47 4.03 -11.32
CA ASN A 117 -0.88 5.13 -10.57
C ASN A 117 -2.00 5.90 -9.83
N ALA A 118 -1.89 5.99 -8.51
CA ALA A 118 -2.93 6.64 -7.68
C ALA A 118 -3.16 8.11 -8.05
N SER A 119 -2.10 8.81 -8.49
CA SER A 119 -2.20 10.23 -8.85
C SER A 119 -2.93 10.46 -10.17
N ILE A 120 -2.74 9.58 -11.16
CA ILE A 120 -3.41 9.65 -12.48
C ILE A 120 -4.93 9.53 -12.29
N TYR A 121 -5.36 8.58 -11.47
CA TYR A 121 -6.78 8.37 -11.17
C TYR A 121 -7.30 9.24 -10.02
N GLN A 122 -6.47 10.16 -9.50
CA GLN A 122 -6.82 11.07 -8.40
C GLN A 122 -7.41 10.36 -7.17
N ILE A 123 -6.87 9.17 -6.85
CA ILE A 123 -7.27 8.41 -5.66
C ILE A 123 -6.89 9.21 -4.41
N LEU A 124 -7.85 9.37 -3.51
CA LEU A 124 -7.70 10.22 -2.34
C LEU A 124 -6.79 9.57 -1.28
N PRO A 125 -6.11 10.37 -0.42
CA PRO A 125 -5.45 9.87 0.78
C PRO A 125 -6.37 9.05 1.67
N GLY A 126 -5.83 8.06 2.38
CA GLY A 126 -6.56 7.26 3.35
C GLY A 126 -7.16 5.97 2.80
N SER A 127 -8.29 5.54 3.39
CA SER A 127 -8.93 4.26 3.08
C SER A 127 -9.81 4.38 1.84
N ASN A 128 -9.50 3.61 0.80
CA ASN A 128 -10.16 3.67 -0.50
C ASN A 128 -10.77 2.33 -0.87
N THR A 129 -12.03 2.33 -1.31
CA THR A 129 -12.73 1.11 -1.73
C THR A 129 -12.65 0.96 -3.25
N PHE A 130 -12.26 -0.22 -3.69
CA PHE A 130 -12.26 -0.63 -5.09
C PHE A 130 -13.20 -1.81 -5.28
N LYS A 131 -13.77 -1.91 -6.48
CA LYS A 131 -14.57 -3.07 -6.88
C LYS A 131 -14.03 -3.66 -8.17
N ILE A 132 -14.14 -4.97 -8.30
CA ILE A 132 -13.99 -5.66 -9.57
C ILE A 132 -15.33 -6.24 -9.96
N LYS A 133 -15.74 -6.05 -11.22
CA LYS A 133 -17.00 -6.57 -11.73
C LYS A 133 -16.77 -7.37 -13.01
N ALA A 134 -17.37 -8.56 -13.09
CA ALA A 134 -17.36 -9.38 -14.29
C ALA A 134 -18.79 -9.45 -14.85
N VAL A 135 -18.94 -9.22 -16.15
CA VAL A 135 -20.20 -9.42 -16.87
C VAL A 135 -20.14 -10.78 -17.57
N LEU A 136 -21.10 -11.65 -17.25
CA LEU A 136 -21.23 -12.97 -17.85
C LEU A 136 -22.08 -12.90 -19.13
N SER A 137 -21.92 -13.85 -20.04
CA SER A 137 -22.67 -13.88 -21.31
C SER A 137 -24.19 -14.01 -21.16
N ASN A 138 -24.66 -14.40 -19.98
CA ASN A 138 -26.08 -14.41 -19.63
C ASN A 138 -26.60 -13.07 -19.08
N GLY A 139 -25.76 -12.02 -19.10
CA GLY A 139 -26.07 -10.68 -18.60
C GLY A 139 -25.94 -10.51 -17.09
N LYS A 140 -25.64 -11.56 -16.32
CA LYS A 140 -25.40 -11.43 -14.87
C LYS A 140 -24.06 -10.74 -14.60
N THR A 141 -24.02 -9.96 -13.54
CA THR A 141 -22.79 -9.32 -13.05
C THR A 141 -22.35 -9.97 -11.74
N LEU A 142 -21.08 -10.33 -11.66
CA LEU A 142 -20.41 -10.75 -10.42
C LEU A 142 -19.60 -9.57 -9.91
N GLU A 143 -19.54 -9.37 -8.60
CA GLU A 143 -18.73 -8.31 -8.00
C GLU A 143 -17.97 -8.76 -6.75
N LYS A 144 -16.80 -8.15 -6.53
CA LYS A 144 -16.05 -8.27 -5.27
C LYS A 144 -15.39 -6.95 -4.94
N THR A 145 -15.18 -6.68 -3.66
CA THR A 145 -14.62 -5.41 -3.19
C THR A 145 -13.34 -5.63 -2.41
N THR A 146 -12.48 -4.62 -2.42
CA THR A 146 -11.28 -4.56 -1.57
C THR A 146 -11.06 -3.13 -1.09
N THR A 147 -10.32 -2.97 0.00
CA THR A 147 -9.95 -1.68 0.55
C THR A 147 -8.43 -1.51 0.52
N VAL A 148 -7.97 -0.41 -0.05
CA VAL A 148 -6.55 -0.05 -0.13
C VAL A 148 -6.30 1.21 0.69
N LYS A 149 -5.28 1.19 1.54
CA LYS A 149 -4.89 2.34 2.38
C LYS A 149 -3.74 3.11 1.74
N LEU A 150 -3.99 4.36 1.38
CA LEU A 150 -2.99 5.31 0.90
C LEU A 150 -2.48 6.18 2.06
N PRO A 151 -1.26 6.76 1.98
CA PRO A 151 -0.75 7.68 2.98
C PRO A 151 -1.72 8.83 3.23
N LEU A 152 -2.03 9.09 4.51
CA LEU A 152 -2.98 10.13 4.91
C LEU A 152 -2.42 11.54 4.70
N VAL A 153 -1.10 11.68 4.77
CA VAL A 153 -0.38 12.93 4.48
C VAL A 153 0.53 12.71 3.28
N LEU A 154 0.49 13.68 2.37
CA LEU A 154 1.29 13.72 1.15
C LEU A 154 2.14 15.00 1.13
N ASP A 155 3.15 15.01 0.27
CA ASP A 155 4.00 16.16 -0.04
C ASP A 155 4.54 16.92 1.19
N VAL A 156 4.92 16.17 2.24
CA VAL A 156 5.58 16.77 3.40
C VAL A 156 6.91 17.35 2.93
N THR A 157 7.04 18.66 3.03
CA THR A 157 8.23 19.42 2.62
C THR A 157 8.63 20.41 3.68
N GLN A 158 9.94 20.61 3.83
CA GLN A 158 10.53 21.57 4.75
C GLN A 158 11.41 22.52 3.94
N THR A 159 11.27 23.82 4.18
CA THR A 159 12.15 24.84 3.63
C THR A 159 12.67 25.73 4.75
N ILE A 160 13.94 26.13 4.66
CA ILE A 160 14.60 26.99 5.64
C ILE A 160 14.85 28.33 4.95
N LYS A 161 14.52 29.42 5.64
CA LYS A 161 14.69 30.80 5.17
C LYS A 161 15.17 31.69 6.31
N ASP A 162 15.66 32.87 5.96
CA ASP A 162 16.00 33.94 6.90
C ASP A 162 16.92 33.50 8.06
N VAL A 163 17.95 32.70 7.77
CA VAL A 163 18.94 32.28 8.77
C VAL A 163 19.79 33.48 9.20
N LYS A 164 19.74 33.81 10.49
CA LYS A 164 20.46 34.91 11.14
C LYS A 164 21.17 34.39 12.39
N PRO A 165 22.13 35.15 12.95
CA PRO A 165 22.74 34.76 14.22
C PRO A 165 21.69 34.52 15.31
N GLY A 166 21.58 33.29 15.81
CA GLY A 166 20.67 32.90 16.89
C GLY A 166 19.20 32.77 16.50
N GLU A 167 18.86 32.90 15.21
CA GLU A 167 17.48 32.79 14.73
C GLU A 167 17.41 32.20 13.31
N ALA A 168 16.45 31.32 13.05
CA ALA A 168 16.14 30.86 11.70
C ALA A 168 14.64 30.70 11.52
N LYS A 169 14.15 30.91 10.29
CA LYS A 169 12.77 30.59 9.93
C LYS A 169 12.71 29.30 9.15
N LEU A 170 11.68 28.53 9.44
CA LEU A 170 11.41 27.27 8.77
C LEU A 170 9.95 27.25 8.35
N THR A 171 9.69 26.75 7.16
CA THR A 171 8.33 26.49 6.68
C THR A 171 8.14 25.00 6.46
N LEU A 172 7.16 24.43 7.15
CA LEU A 172 6.63 23.09 6.87
C LEU A 172 5.40 23.23 5.96
N SER A 173 5.34 22.46 4.89
CA SER A 173 4.15 22.31 4.06
C SER A 173 3.77 20.85 3.92
N TYR A 174 2.47 20.55 4.02
CA TYR A 174 1.93 19.21 3.83
C TYR A 174 0.49 19.28 3.33
N LYS A 175 0.00 18.20 2.72
CA LYS A 175 -1.40 18.09 2.26
C LYS A 175 -2.05 16.79 2.75
N TYR A 176 -3.35 16.83 3.00
CA TYR A 176 -4.15 15.67 3.36
C TYR A 176 -5.53 15.71 2.70
N GLY A 177 -6.22 14.56 2.63
CA GLY A 177 -7.55 14.46 2.03
C GLY A 177 -8.61 15.14 2.89
N LYS A 178 -9.53 15.91 2.29
CA LYS A 178 -10.56 16.67 3.01
C LYS A 178 -11.46 15.82 3.92
N ASN A 179 -11.61 14.53 3.58
CA ASN A 179 -12.37 13.54 4.32
C ASN A 179 -11.57 12.86 5.46
N ASN A 180 -10.29 13.17 5.62
CA ASN A 180 -9.42 12.59 6.62
C ASN A 180 -8.63 13.71 7.31
N GLU A 181 -9.21 14.32 8.34
CA GLU A 181 -8.53 15.37 9.11
C GLU A 181 -7.23 14.85 9.72
N VAL A 182 -6.18 15.65 9.61
CA VAL A 182 -4.86 15.35 10.19
C VAL A 182 -4.50 16.45 11.18
N LYS A 183 -4.14 16.05 12.39
CA LYS A 183 -3.71 16.99 13.44
C LYS A 183 -2.34 17.59 13.12
N GLU A 184 -2.09 18.76 13.69
CA GLU A 184 -0.78 19.40 13.59
C GLU A 184 0.35 18.46 14.08
N PRO A 185 1.45 18.32 13.32
CA PRO A 185 2.55 17.45 13.71
C PRO A 185 3.32 18.02 14.91
N ARG A 186 3.89 17.11 15.70
CA ARG A 186 4.86 17.45 16.73
C ARG A 186 6.26 17.55 16.13
N ILE A 187 7.08 18.43 16.69
CA ILE A 187 8.49 18.59 16.30
C ILE A 187 9.36 17.84 17.30
N LEU A 188 10.24 16.97 16.80
CA LEU A 188 11.38 16.47 17.57
C LEU A 188 12.68 16.97 16.93
N ILE A 189 13.56 17.54 17.75
CA ILE A 189 14.82 18.12 17.32
C ILE A 189 15.94 17.22 17.83
N TYR A 190 16.77 16.72 16.91
CA TYR A 190 17.96 15.93 17.21
C TYR A 190 19.19 16.78 16.89
N SER A 191 19.59 17.62 17.85
CA SER A 191 20.70 18.56 17.75
C SER A 191 21.57 18.48 19.01
N ASP A 192 22.86 18.82 18.85
CA ASP A 192 23.81 18.92 19.96
C ASP A 192 23.60 20.18 20.81
N ILE A 193 22.81 21.14 20.30
CA ILE A 193 22.47 22.38 21.00
C ILE A 193 20.97 22.44 21.33
N THR A 194 20.67 23.09 22.46
CA THR A 194 19.28 23.35 22.85
C THR A 194 18.71 24.46 21.98
N MET A 195 17.54 24.20 21.39
CA MET A 195 16.83 25.16 20.55
C MET A 195 15.41 25.34 21.06
N ASN A 196 14.92 26.58 20.99
CA ASN A 196 13.52 26.88 21.20
C ASN A 196 12.86 27.11 19.85
N TYR A 197 11.57 26.78 19.74
CA TYR A 197 10.79 27.07 18.55
C TYR A 197 9.41 27.60 18.91
N LYS A 198 8.84 28.40 18.00
CA LYS A 198 7.45 28.84 18.06
C LYS A 198 6.83 28.81 16.67
N VAL A 199 5.56 28.40 16.60
CA VAL A 199 4.75 28.62 15.40
C VAL A 199 4.48 30.12 15.27
N THR A 200 4.87 30.73 14.16
CA THR A 200 4.62 32.14 13.89
C THR A 200 3.43 32.38 12.99
N LYS A 201 3.08 31.40 12.13
CA LYS A 201 1.96 31.51 11.21
C LYS A 201 1.49 30.12 10.77
N THR A 202 0.18 29.97 10.64
CA THR A 202 -0.46 28.82 9.98
C THR A 202 -1.35 29.36 8.85
N ASP A 203 -1.09 28.93 7.62
CA ASP A 203 -1.96 29.17 6.46
C ASP A 203 -2.57 27.83 6.02
N THR A 204 -3.89 27.81 5.88
CA THR A 204 -4.63 26.62 5.46
C THR A 204 -5.43 26.96 4.21
N ARG A 205 -5.20 26.21 3.14
CA ARG A 205 -5.94 26.32 1.88
C ARG A 205 -6.71 25.04 1.63
N VAL A 206 -7.99 25.19 1.31
CA VAL A 206 -8.86 24.07 1.00
C VAL A 206 -9.21 24.15 -0.48
N ASN A 207 -8.97 23.05 -1.20
CA ASN A 207 -9.54 22.84 -2.53
C ASN A 207 -10.60 21.73 -2.46
N ASP A 208 -11.14 21.31 -3.61
CA ASP A 208 -12.25 20.36 -3.64
C ASP A 208 -11.94 19.03 -2.93
N LYS A 209 -10.70 18.56 -3.00
CA LYS A 209 -10.27 17.23 -2.52
C LYS A 209 -9.30 17.25 -1.35
N TYR A 210 -8.55 18.33 -1.17
CA TYR A 210 -7.40 18.40 -0.28
C TYR A 210 -7.46 19.63 0.62
N VAL A 211 -6.88 19.45 1.81
CA VAL A 211 -6.45 20.54 2.67
C VAL A 211 -4.93 20.63 2.58
N ILE A 212 -4.43 21.83 2.27
CA ILE A 212 -3.01 22.14 2.18
C ILE A 212 -2.69 23.05 3.35
N VAL A 213 -1.76 22.60 4.19
CA VAL A 213 -1.33 23.33 5.38
C VAL A 213 0.10 23.81 5.18
N THR A 214 0.35 25.07 5.51
CA THR A 214 1.68 25.68 5.54
C THR A 214 1.89 26.35 6.89
N GLN A 215 2.93 25.94 7.60
CA GLN A 215 3.26 26.42 8.94
C GLN A 215 4.65 27.04 8.94
N GLU A 216 4.74 28.26 9.43
CA GLU A 216 6.00 28.95 9.64
C GLU A 216 6.41 28.85 11.11
N TYR A 217 7.67 28.52 11.33
CA TYR A 217 8.30 28.38 12.63
C TYR A 217 9.48 29.33 12.73
N THR A 218 9.66 29.93 13.90
CA THR A 218 10.90 30.61 14.26
C THR A 218 11.65 29.77 15.28
N PHE A 219 12.88 29.39 14.93
CA PHE A 219 13.81 28.70 15.81
C PHE A 219 14.80 29.71 16.39
N THR A 220 15.13 29.58 17.67
CA THR A 220 16.13 30.40 18.34
C THR A 220 17.10 29.56 19.17
N TRP A 221 18.35 29.99 19.24
CA TRP A 221 19.42 29.34 20.00
C TRP A 221 20.42 30.36 20.56
N ASP A 222 21.27 29.90 21.48
CA ASP A 222 22.36 30.72 22.02
C ASP A 222 23.41 30.99 20.92
N GLN A 223 23.60 32.27 20.59
CA GLN A 223 24.53 32.72 19.55
C GLN A 223 25.99 32.37 19.83
N SER A 224 26.35 32.07 21.09
CA SER A 224 27.70 31.62 21.44
C SER A 224 27.99 30.19 20.97
N GLN A 225 26.96 29.40 20.67
CA GLN A 225 27.10 28.02 20.22
C GLN A 225 27.22 27.93 18.70
N THR A 226 28.14 27.07 18.25
CA THR A 226 28.26 26.74 16.82
C THR A 226 27.20 25.73 16.45
N ILE A 227 26.38 26.03 15.45
CA ILE A 227 25.36 25.11 14.96
C ILE A 227 25.91 24.27 13.80
N THR A 228 25.76 22.96 13.91
CA THR A 228 25.99 22.01 12.83
C THR A 228 24.66 21.54 12.25
N PRO A 229 24.61 21.02 11.01
CA PRO A 229 23.41 20.40 10.48
C PRO A 229 22.86 19.35 11.43
N PHE A 230 21.54 19.35 11.62
CA PHE A 230 20.85 18.51 12.59
C PHE A 230 19.56 17.95 11.99
N THR A 231 18.89 17.02 12.68
CA THR A 231 17.64 16.43 12.16
C THR A 231 16.42 17.01 12.85
N ILE A 232 15.44 17.43 12.06
CA ILE A 232 14.08 17.73 12.51
C ILE A 232 13.16 16.60 12.06
N ARG A 233 12.45 16.00 13.03
CA ARG A 233 11.40 15.02 12.77
C ARG A 233 10.04 15.66 12.97
N TRP A 234 9.22 15.60 11.93
CA TRP A 234 7.80 15.91 11.98
C TRP A 234 7.02 14.65 12.27
N TYR A 235 6.37 14.61 13.43
CA TYR A 235 5.61 13.46 13.89
C TYR A 235 4.11 13.77 13.87
N PHE A 236 3.40 13.18 12.90
CA PHE A 236 1.95 13.21 12.81
C PHE A 236 1.39 12.08 13.69
N ALA A 237 1.15 12.41 14.96
CA ALA A 237 0.90 11.42 16.01
C ALA A 237 -0.43 10.65 15.84
N ASP A 238 -1.43 11.27 15.23
CA ASP A 238 -2.75 10.69 14.97
C ASP A 238 -2.73 9.62 13.86
N ILE A 239 -1.70 9.65 13.00
CA ILE A 239 -1.55 8.72 11.87
C ILE A 239 -0.24 7.94 11.90
N GLU A 240 0.48 8.03 13.03
CA GLU A 240 1.77 7.36 13.28
C GLU A 240 2.80 7.57 12.15
N LEU A 241 2.80 8.74 11.51
CA LEU A 241 3.71 9.07 10.41
C LEU A 241 4.85 9.97 10.90
N ASN A 242 6.08 9.59 10.55
CA ASN A 242 7.27 10.39 10.78
C ASN A 242 7.88 10.85 9.45
N LYS A 243 8.32 12.11 9.40
CA LYS A 243 9.15 12.63 8.30
C LYS A 243 10.35 13.38 8.85
N ASP A 244 11.52 12.89 8.49
CA ASP A 244 12.80 13.48 8.90
C ASP A 244 13.36 14.38 7.80
N PHE A 245 13.88 15.53 8.20
CA PHE A 245 14.63 16.44 7.34
C PHE A 245 15.92 16.84 8.03
N THR A 246 16.99 16.92 7.24
CA THR A 246 18.19 17.65 7.66
C THR A 246 17.88 19.14 7.65
N ALA A 247 18.13 19.80 8.77
CA ALA A 247 18.07 21.24 8.90
C ALA A 247 19.48 21.78 9.06
N ASP A 248 19.78 22.82 8.29
CA ASP A 248 21.05 23.53 8.37
C ASP A 248 20.77 25.02 8.61
N PHE A 249 21.05 25.47 9.83
CA PHE A 249 21.03 26.90 10.15
C PHE A 249 22.45 27.45 10.32
N SER A 250 23.47 26.73 9.83
CA SER A 250 24.75 27.35 9.59
C SER A 250 24.53 28.45 8.53
N LYS A 251 25.24 29.55 8.70
CA LYS A 251 25.03 30.79 7.95
C LYS A 251 25.11 30.48 6.44
N SER A 252 24.10 30.87 5.65
CA SER A 252 24.36 31.05 4.22
C SER A 252 25.27 32.28 4.10
N GLU A 253 26.50 32.09 3.66
CA GLU A 253 27.42 33.20 3.35
C GLU A 253 26.83 34.20 2.36
#